data_AF-A0A9W6Y800-F1
#
_entry.id   AF-A0A9W6Y800-F1
#
_cell.length_a   1.000
_cell.length_b   1.000
_cell.length_c   1.000
_cell.angle_alpha   90.00
_cell.angle_beta   90.00
_cell.angle_gamma   90.00
#
_symmetry.space_group_name_H-M   'P 1'
#
loop_
_entity.id
_entity.type
_entity.pdbx_description
1 polymer ?
#
loop_
_entity_poly.entity_id
_entity_poly.type
_entity_poly.pdbx_seq_one_letter_code
_entity_poly.pdbx_strand_id
1 'polypeptide(L)'
;MDPDDVSIDGLLASPLPHLSRGPVHLANDRKAKVCRELLRSRLEAIEVMEAKLGNIAKYSVKLLNEHDELATVLANEKEETARLAATLGIPVGEPGYVKSYAVVLQQCCEVLLEHS
;
A
#
# COMPACT_ATOMS: atom_id res chain seq x y z
N MET A 1 1.21 -87.84 36.60
CA MET A 1 0.03 -87.07 37.05
C MET A 1 -0.33 -86.16 35.91
N ASP A 2 -1.46 -86.44 35.30
CA ASP A 2 -1.84 -86.15 33.92
C ASP A 2 -1.98 -84.66 33.56
N PRO A 3 -1.64 -84.32 32.30
CA PRO A 3 -2.31 -83.28 31.54
C PRO A 3 -3.01 -83.91 30.32
N ASP A 4 -4.32 -84.15 30.39
CA ASP A 4 -5.14 -84.47 29.20
C ASP A 4 -5.54 -83.15 28.53
N ASP A 5 -5.03 -82.84 27.32
CA ASP A 5 -5.57 -83.13 25.98
C ASP A 5 -6.99 -82.54 25.72
N VAL A 6 -7.11 -81.39 25.04
CA VAL A 6 -7.20 -81.17 23.57
C VAL A 6 -8.64 -80.89 23.14
N SER A 7 -8.88 -79.75 22.46
CA SER A 7 -9.55 -79.75 21.15
C SER A 7 -9.37 -78.41 20.43
N ILE A 8 -8.75 -78.48 19.25
CA ILE A 8 -8.63 -77.42 18.25
C ILE A 8 -9.82 -77.55 17.30
N ASP A 9 -10.56 -76.46 17.11
CA ASP A 9 -11.13 -76.02 15.83
C ASP A 9 -11.94 -74.77 16.16
N GLY A 10 -11.67 -73.59 15.61
CA GLY A 10 -11.68 -73.31 14.19
C GLY A 10 -12.66 -72.16 13.98
N LEU A 11 -12.34 -71.30 13.02
CA LEU A 11 -13.12 -70.18 12.49
C LEU A 11 -12.91 -68.76 13.05
N LEU A 12 -12.48 -67.95 12.08
CA LEU A 12 -12.82 -66.56 11.80
C LEU A 12 -11.96 -65.50 12.50
N ALA A 13 -10.81 -65.30 11.87
CA ALA A 13 -10.36 -63.95 11.55
C ALA A 13 -11.56 -63.08 11.14
N SER A 14 -11.98 -62.21 12.04
CA SER A 14 -12.84 -61.08 11.72
C SER A 14 -11.98 -59.83 11.85
N PRO A 15 -11.72 -59.09 10.76
CA PRO A 15 -11.08 -57.80 10.87
C PRO A 15 -11.99 -56.91 11.71
N LEU A 16 -11.45 -56.34 12.79
CA LEU A 16 -12.12 -55.31 13.57
C LEU A 16 -12.71 -54.28 12.60
N PRO A 17 -14.00 -53.93 12.73
CA PRO A 17 -14.64 -53.00 11.82
C PRO A 17 -13.86 -51.69 11.86
N HIS A 18 -13.46 -51.23 10.67
CA HIS A 18 -12.97 -49.89 10.41
C HIS A 18 -13.58 -48.91 11.41
N LEU A 19 -12.73 -48.21 12.18
CA LEU A 19 -13.14 -47.01 12.90
C LEU A 19 -13.82 -46.11 11.89
N SER A 20 -15.15 -46.16 11.85
CA SER A 20 -15.94 -45.22 11.08
C SER A 20 -15.70 -43.89 11.74
N ARG A 21 -14.85 -43.09 11.10
CA ARG A 21 -14.57 -41.71 11.47
C ARG A 21 -15.93 -41.02 11.58
N GLY A 22 -16.39 -40.79 12.81
CA GLY A 22 -17.75 -40.33 13.05
C GLY A 22 -18.03 -38.99 12.35
N PRO A 23 -19.31 -38.66 12.07
CA PRO A 23 -19.71 -37.44 11.37
C PRO A 23 -19.11 -36.16 11.99
N VAL A 24 -18.94 -36.16 13.31
CA VAL A 24 -18.34 -35.06 14.09
C VAL A 24 -16.84 -34.89 13.79
N HIS A 25 -16.09 -35.98 13.64
CA HIS A 25 -14.66 -35.93 13.34
C HIS A 25 -14.41 -35.45 11.90
N LEU A 26 -15.21 -35.91 10.94
CA LEU A 26 -15.17 -35.43 9.56
C LEU A 26 -15.54 -33.94 9.45
N ALA A 27 -16.53 -33.49 10.22
CA ALA A 27 -16.92 -32.08 10.27
C ALA A 27 -15.82 -31.18 10.87
N ASN A 28 -15.13 -31.66 11.91
CA ASN A 28 -14.00 -30.96 12.53
C ASN A 28 -12.80 -30.89 11.57
N ASP A 29 -12.49 -31.97 10.87
CA ASP A 29 -11.43 -32.01 9.85
C ASP A 29 -11.71 -31.02 8.70
N ARG A 30 -12.97 -30.93 8.26
CA ARG A 30 -13.40 -29.96 7.24
C ARG A 30 -13.27 -28.52 7.73
N LYS A 31 -13.71 -28.22 8.96
CA LYS A 31 -13.54 -26.88 9.57
C LYS A 31 -12.06 -26.50 9.66
N ALA A 32 -11.22 -27.40 10.15
CA ALA A 32 -9.78 -27.17 10.26
C ALA A 32 -9.15 -26.92 8.88
N LYS A 33 -9.58 -27.63 7.84
CA LYS A 33 -9.12 -27.38 6.46
C LYS A 33 -9.49 -25.98 5.98
N VAL A 34 -10.76 -25.58 6.14
CA VAL A 34 -11.23 -24.24 5.76
C VAL A 34 -10.48 -23.14 6.51
N CYS A 35 -10.27 -23.30 7.83
CA CYS A 35 -9.50 -22.34 8.62
C CYS A 35 -8.05 -22.20 8.11
N ARG A 36 -7.39 -23.31 7.76
CA ARG A 36 -6.03 -23.26 7.21
C ARG A 36 -5.96 -22.55 5.86
N GLU A 37 -6.92 -22.81 4.98
CA GLU A 37 -6.99 -22.14 3.68
C GLU A 37 -7.28 -20.65 3.82
N LEU A 38 -8.19 -20.28 4.72
CA LEU A 38 -8.46 -18.88 5.03
C LEU A 38 -7.21 -18.18 5.58
N LEU A 39 -6.51 -18.79 6.54
CA LEU A 39 -5.28 -18.22 7.10
C LEU A 39 -4.20 -18.02 6.04
N ARG A 40 -4.02 -19.01 5.14
CA ARG A 40 -3.09 -18.89 4.01
C ARG A 40 -3.46 -17.73 3.10
N SER A 41 -4.72 -17.65 2.68
CA SER A 41 -5.20 -16.55 1.83
C SER A 41 -5.03 -15.18 2.50
N ARG A 42 -5.23 -15.09 3.82
CA ARG A 42 -4.99 -13.85 4.57
C ARG A 42 -3.52 -13.48 4.63
N LEU A 43 -2.63 -14.46 4.81
CA LEU A 43 -1.19 -14.21 4.80
C LEU A 43 -0.72 -13.70 3.44
N GLU A 44 -1.10 -14.37 2.35
CA GLU A 44 -0.78 -13.92 0.98
C GLU A 44 -1.30 -12.50 0.70
N ALA A 45 -2.51 -12.18 1.18
CA ALA A 45 -3.06 -10.83 1.04
C ALA A 45 -2.24 -9.79 1.82
N ILE A 46 -1.77 -10.11 3.03
CA ILE A 46 -0.91 -9.24 3.83
C ILE A 46 0.42 -9.00 3.12
N GLU A 47 1.07 -10.05 2.61
CA GLU A 47 2.33 -9.93 1.88
C GLU A 47 2.19 -9.01 0.65
N VAL A 48 1.10 -9.14 -0.10
CA VAL A 48 0.80 -8.25 -1.24
C VAL A 48 0.57 -6.80 -0.77
N MET A 49 -0.13 -6.60 0.34
CA MET A 49 -0.37 -5.26 0.90
C MET A 49 0.93 -4.61 1.38
N GLU A 50 1.80 -5.36 2.06
CA GLU A 50 3.11 -4.90 2.52
C GLU A 50 4.03 -4.53 1.35
N ALA A 51 4.08 -5.36 0.30
CA ALA A 51 4.84 -5.05 -0.91
C ALA A 51 4.36 -3.75 -1.58
N LYS A 52 3.04 -3.55 -1.67
CA LYS A 52 2.46 -2.29 -2.19
C LYS A 52 2.80 -1.09 -1.32
N LEU A 53 2.71 -1.23 0.01
CA LEU A 53 3.08 -0.18 0.95
C LEU A 53 4.56 0.18 0.82
N GLY A 54 5.45 -0.80 0.68
CA GLY A 54 6.88 -0.58 0.46
C GLY A 54 7.15 0.23 -0.81
N ASN A 55 6.44 -0.08 -1.91
CA ASN A 55 6.54 0.71 -3.14
C ASN A 55 6.04 2.14 -2.96
N ILE A 56 4.88 2.33 -2.31
CA ILE A 56 4.35 3.67 -2.01
C ILE A 56 5.36 4.47 -1.18
N ALA A 57 5.85 3.91 -0.08
CA ALA A 57 6.81 4.58 0.79
C ALA A 57 8.08 4.99 0.04
N LYS A 58 8.62 4.12 -0.81
CA LYS A 58 9.81 4.41 -1.63
C LYS A 58 9.58 5.60 -2.56
N TYR A 59 8.44 5.65 -3.25
CA TYR A 59 8.16 6.74 -4.18
C TYR A 59 7.72 8.03 -3.48
N SER A 60 7.10 7.96 -2.31
CA SER A 60 6.69 9.13 -1.53
C SER A 60 7.87 10.01 -1.12
N VAL A 61 9.00 9.41 -0.71
CA VAL A 61 10.21 10.18 -0.36
C VAL A 61 10.75 10.92 -1.58
N LYS A 62 10.84 10.24 -2.73
CA LYS A 62 11.27 10.91 -3.97
C LYS A 62 10.33 12.05 -4.34
N LEU A 63 9.02 11.82 -4.26
CA LEU A 63 8.02 12.84 -4.57
C LEU A 63 8.15 14.08 -3.67
N LEU A 64 8.40 13.89 -2.37
CA LEU A 64 8.62 14.99 -1.43
C LEU A 64 9.87 15.80 -1.78
N ASN A 65 10.98 15.12 -2.12
CA ASN A 65 12.21 15.81 -2.51
C ASN A 65 12.01 16.66 -3.77
N GLU A 66 11.40 16.08 -4.81
CA GLU A 66 11.13 16.80 -6.08
C GLU A 66 10.15 17.96 -5.85
N HIS A 67 9.17 17.80 -4.95
CA HIS A 67 8.28 18.88 -4.53
C HIS A 67 9.04 20.02 -3.87
N ASP A 68 9.97 19.73 -2.96
CA ASP A 68 10.73 20.75 -2.22
C ASP A 68 11.72 21.49 -3.14
N GLU A 69 12.34 20.78 -4.09
CA GLU A 69 13.13 21.37 -5.16
C GLU A 69 12.28 22.31 -6.03
N LEU A 70 11.09 21.87 -6.46
CA LEU A 70 10.18 22.70 -7.24
C LEU A 70 9.70 23.93 -6.45
N ALA A 71 9.40 23.78 -5.16
CA ALA A 71 9.02 24.88 -4.29
C ALA A 71 10.14 25.92 -4.17
N THR A 72 11.40 25.47 -4.10
CA THR A 72 12.58 26.34 -4.08
C THR A 72 12.73 27.10 -5.40
N VAL A 73 12.63 26.41 -6.53
CA VAL A 73 12.69 27.05 -7.86
C VAL A 73 11.58 28.09 -8.00
N LEU A 74 10.35 27.74 -7.60
CA LEU A 74 9.21 28.66 -7.67
C LEU A 74 9.38 29.88 -6.75
N ALA A 75 9.99 29.71 -5.57
CA ALA A 75 10.27 30.83 -4.67
C ALA A 75 11.30 31.79 -5.30
N ASN A 76 12.36 31.27 -5.90
CA ASN A 76 13.37 32.07 -6.59
C ASN A 76 12.76 32.83 -7.78
N GLU A 77 11.97 32.16 -8.62
CA GLU A 77 11.28 32.80 -9.74
C GLU A 77 10.37 33.94 -9.26
N LYS A 78 9.62 33.71 -8.17
CA LYS A 78 8.78 34.74 -7.53
C LYS A 78 9.56 35.95 -7.10
N GLU A 79 10.72 35.74 -6.51
CA GLU A 79 11.62 36.80 -6.08
C GLU A 79 12.17 37.60 -7.28
N GLU A 80 12.59 36.91 -8.35
CA GLU A 80 13.08 37.57 -9.57
C GLU A 80 12.01 38.43 -10.25
N THR A 81 10.76 37.96 -10.31
CA THR A 81 9.67 38.81 -10.83
C THR A 81 9.37 39.99 -9.92
N ALA A 82 9.46 39.83 -8.60
CA ALA A 82 9.30 40.96 -7.69
C ALA A 82 10.42 42.01 -7.92
N ARG A 83 11.67 41.56 -8.13
CA ARG A 83 12.79 42.43 -8.53
C ARG A 83 12.51 43.14 -9.85
N LEU A 84 12.09 42.40 -10.88
CA LEU A 84 11.78 42.95 -12.20
C LEU A 84 10.66 43.98 -12.14
N ALA A 85 9.58 43.67 -11.42
CA ALA A 85 8.46 44.57 -11.21
C ALA A 85 8.92 45.86 -10.52
N ALA A 86 9.78 45.77 -9.51
CA ALA A 86 10.35 46.94 -8.85
C ALA A 86 11.19 47.79 -9.81
N THR A 87 11.98 47.17 -10.71
CA THR A 87 12.74 47.88 -11.75
C THR A 87 11.83 48.60 -12.75
N LEU A 88 10.70 47.99 -13.11
CA LEU A 88 9.72 48.54 -14.06
C LEU A 88 8.67 49.46 -13.41
N GLY A 89 8.73 49.65 -12.08
CA GLY A 89 7.75 50.45 -11.34
C GLY A 89 6.35 49.83 -11.27
N ILE A 90 6.24 48.51 -11.47
CA ILE A 90 4.96 47.79 -11.46
C ILE A 90 4.59 47.45 -10.00
N PRO A 91 3.40 47.86 -9.53
CA PRO A 91 2.97 47.54 -8.18
C PRO A 91 2.62 46.05 -8.06
N VAL A 92 3.30 45.36 -7.14
CA VAL A 92 3.13 43.93 -6.81
C VAL A 92 1.86 43.67 -5.97
N GLY A 93 1.29 44.72 -5.37
CA GLY A 93 0.05 44.65 -4.62
C GLY A 93 -0.56 46.02 -4.38
N GLU A 94 -1.80 46.01 -3.92
CA GLU A 94 -2.58 47.16 -3.49
C GLU A 94 -3.05 46.93 -2.05
N PRO A 95 -3.47 47.98 -1.31
CA PRO A 95 -4.01 47.79 0.03
C PRO A 95 -5.16 46.77 0.05
N GLY A 96 -4.97 45.65 0.75
CA GLY A 96 -5.95 44.57 0.86
C GLY A 96 -5.96 43.55 -0.29
N TYR A 97 -5.09 43.70 -1.30
CA TYR A 97 -5.01 42.78 -2.44
C TYR A 97 -3.57 42.56 -2.92
N VAL A 98 -3.09 41.33 -2.87
CA VAL A 98 -1.77 40.97 -3.41
C VAL A 98 -1.98 40.33 -4.77
N LYS A 99 -1.33 40.87 -5.82
CA LYS A 99 -1.41 40.28 -7.15
C LYS A 99 -0.69 38.94 -7.15
N SER A 100 -1.20 38.00 -7.95
CA SER A 100 -0.46 36.76 -8.17
C SER A 100 0.83 37.05 -8.93
N TYR A 101 1.87 36.26 -8.66
CA TYR A 101 3.14 36.31 -9.37
C TYR A 101 2.97 36.33 -10.90
N ALA A 102 2.09 35.48 -11.43
CA ALA A 102 1.86 35.38 -12.86
C ALA A 102 1.30 36.68 -13.46
N VAL A 103 0.40 37.37 -12.75
CA VAL A 103 -0.15 38.66 -13.18
C VAL A 103 0.94 39.73 -13.19
N VAL A 104 1.79 39.76 -12.16
CA VAL A 104 2.91 40.71 -12.09
C VAL A 104 3.91 40.45 -13.22
N LEU A 105 4.29 39.20 -13.45
CA LEU A 105 5.19 38.82 -14.54
C LEU A 105 4.62 39.20 -15.91
N GLN A 106 3.33 38.97 -16.13
CA GLN A 106 2.66 39.37 -17.37
C GLN A 106 2.74 40.89 -17.59
N GLN A 107 2.46 41.69 -16.56
CA GLN A 107 2.58 43.16 -16.63
C GLN A 107 4.02 43.59 -16.94
N CYS A 108 5.03 42.91 -16.37
CA CYS A 108 6.43 43.15 -16.70
C CYS A 108 6.70 42.90 -18.19
N CYS A 109 6.19 41.79 -18.74
CA CYS A 109 6.35 41.46 -20.15
C CYS A 109 5.67 42.49 -21.06
N GLU A 110 4.45 42.93 -20.72
CA GLU A 110 3.72 43.95 -21.47
C GLU A 110 4.52 45.26 -21.54
N VAL A 111 5.03 45.74 -20.41
CA VAL A 111 5.87 46.94 -20.35
C VAL A 111 7.15 46.77 -21.19
N LEU A 112 7.83 45.63 -21.08
CA LEU A 112 9.07 45.39 -21.84
C LEU A 112 8.84 45.34 -23.36
N LEU A 113 7.70 44.78 -23.80
CA LEU A 113 7.32 44.73 -25.22
C LEU A 113 6.87 46.08 -25.77
N GLU A 114 6.28 46.95 -24.94
CA GLU A 114 5.92 48.31 -25.34
C GLU A 114 7.15 49.23 -25.51
N HIS A 115 8.26 48.88 -24.88
CA HIS A 115 9.53 49.63 -24.91
C HIS A 115 10.59 48.99 -25.82
N SER A 116 10.25 47.93 -26.58
CA SER A 116 11.11 47.25 -27.56
C SER A 116 10.85 47.71 -28.99
#